data_AF-A0A960MPL6-F1
#
_entry.id   AF-A0A960MPL6-F1
#
_cell.length_a   1.000
_cell.length_b   1.000
_cell.length_c   1.000
_cell.angle_alpha   90.00
_cell.angle_beta   90.00
_cell.angle_gamma   90.00
#
_symmetry.space_group_name_H-M   'P 1'
#
loop_
_entity.id
_entity.type
_entity.pdbx_description
1 polymer ?
#
loop_
_entity_poly.entity_id
_entity_poly.type
_entity_poly.pdbx_seq_one_letter_code
_entity_poly.pdbx_strand_id
1 'polypeptide(L)'
;MIGKGKRVLDIGCNEGLGTFLVGKECGHAHGMDFDAPAIEAAQKNFTEDFVSFEVGDFLEKSGGEKWDAIINFDVVEHILPENAPAFFEGMKNLLTPEGVVIVGTPSKISQDFASEVSKKGHINIYSHEQLEAQMRELFDCVFMFSANDEVVHTGYLPLAHYYITVGCKKK
;
A
#
# COMPACT_ATOMS: atom_id res chain seq x y z
N MET A 1 -2.72 7.25 -13.06
CA MET A 1 -1.80 6.52 -12.16
C MET A 1 -1.84 7.20 -10.80
N ILE A 2 -1.09 8.25 -10.48
CA ILE A 2 -1.35 9.14 -9.33
C ILE A 2 -1.02 10.56 -9.80
N GLY A 3 -1.69 11.59 -9.28
CA GLY A 3 -1.39 12.99 -9.64
C GLY A 3 -2.56 13.94 -9.45
N LYS A 4 -2.36 15.19 -9.86
CA LYS A 4 -3.32 16.29 -9.66
C LYS A 4 -4.76 15.92 -10.04
N GLY A 5 -5.68 16.13 -9.10
CA GLY A 5 -7.11 15.86 -9.25
C GLY A 5 -7.51 14.41 -9.02
N LYS A 6 -6.59 13.51 -8.67
CA LYS A 6 -6.90 12.12 -8.31
C LYS A 6 -7.18 11.99 -6.82
N ARG A 7 -8.13 11.13 -6.48
CA ARG A 7 -8.46 10.78 -5.09
C ARG A 7 -7.68 9.53 -4.70
N VAL A 8 -6.86 9.64 -3.64
CA VAL A 8 -6.00 8.54 -3.18
C VAL A 8 -6.43 8.05 -1.81
N LEU A 9 -6.49 6.72 -1.65
CA LEU A 9 -6.59 6.05 -0.37
C LEU A 9 -5.23 5.47 0.01
N ASP A 10 -4.77 5.75 1.22
CA ASP A 10 -3.54 5.23 1.81
C ASP A 10 -3.91 4.25 2.92
N ILE A 11 -3.65 2.95 2.69
CA ILE A 11 -4.00 1.86 3.61
C ILE A 11 -2.79 1.54 4.45
N GLY A 12 -2.93 1.65 5.77
CA GLY A 12 -1.86 1.57 6.76
C GLY A 12 -1.02 2.84 6.78
N CYS A 13 -1.69 3.99 6.86
CA CYS A 13 -1.02 5.30 6.73
C CYS A 13 -0.16 5.68 7.94
N ASN A 14 -0.26 4.95 9.05
CA ASN A 14 0.40 5.25 10.32
C ASN A 14 0.18 6.73 10.72
N GLU A 15 1.24 7.46 11.11
CA GLU A 15 1.19 8.87 11.47
C GLU A 15 0.93 9.84 10.28
N GLY A 16 0.68 9.33 9.07
CA GLY A 16 0.08 10.09 7.97
C GLY A 16 1.04 10.84 7.04
N LEU A 17 2.36 10.68 7.19
CA LEU A 17 3.34 11.37 6.35
C LEU A 17 3.19 11.04 4.86
N GLY A 18 3.03 9.76 4.53
CA GLY A 18 2.83 9.30 3.14
C GLY A 18 1.55 9.89 2.54
N THR A 19 0.45 9.81 3.28
CA THR A 19 -0.84 10.42 2.92
C THR A 19 -0.70 11.91 2.67
N PHE A 20 0.01 12.64 3.53
CA PHE A 20 0.26 14.08 3.36
C PHE A 20 1.03 14.39 2.07
N LEU A 21 2.13 13.66 1.82
CA LEU A 21 2.95 13.86 0.62
C LEU A 21 2.15 13.63 -0.66
N VAL A 22 1.33 12.57 -0.70
CA VAL A 22 0.47 12.25 -1.84
C VAL A 22 -0.68 13.25 -1.97
N GLY A 23 -1.29 13.63 -0.85
CA GLY A 23 -2.36 14.63 -0.79
C GLY A 23 -1.90 15.98 -1.34
N LYS A 24 -0.66 16.40 -1.03
CA LYS A 24 -0.07 17.64 -1.53
C LYS A 24 0.05 17.65 -3.07
N GLU A 25 0.36 16.52 -3.68
CA GLU A 25 0.46 16.38 -5.14
C GLU A 25 -0.91 16.22 -5.81
N CYS A 26 -1.81 15.45 -5.21
CA CYS A 26 -3.08 15.07 -5.83
C CYS A 26 -4.22 16.05 -5.54
N GLY A 27 -4.14 16.76 -4.41
CA GLY A 27 -5.20 17.62 -3.89
C GLY A 27 -6.28 16.88 -3.10
N HIS A 28 -6.20 15.54 -2.97
CA HIS A 28 -7.11 14.75 -2.14
C HIS A 28 -6.51 13.37 -1.79
N ALA A 29 -6.14 13.17 -0.53
CA ALA A 29 -5.73 11.87 0.02
C ALA A 29 -6.45 11.55 1.33
N HIS A 30 -6.71 10.27 1.56
CA HIS A 30 -7.32 9.79 2.79
C HIS A 30 -6.48 8.64 3.35
N GLY A 31 -6.04 8.77 4.59
CA GLY A 31 -5.26 7.75 5.30
C GLY A 31 -6.15 6.92 6.22
N MET A 32 -5.95 5.62 6.23
CA MET A 32 -6.59 4.71 7.16
C MET A 32 -5.54 3.84 7.85
N ASP A 33 -5.67 3.69 9.17
CA ASP A 33 -4.83 2.78 9.96
C ASP A 33 -5.63 2.23 11.16
N PHE A 34 -5.31 1.03 11.64
CA PHE A 34 -5.97 0.45 12.81
C PHE A 34 -5.41 1.02 14.13
N ASP A 35 -4.21 1.62 14.10
CA ASP A 35 -3.56 2.22 15.26
C ASP A 35 -4.13 3.61 15.57
N ALA A 36 -5.07 3.66 16.53
CA ALA A 36 -5.72 4.90 16.94
C ALA A 36 -4.74 6.00 17.40
N PRO A 37 -3.75 5.74 18.28
CA PRO A 37 -2.68 6.69 18.57
C PRO A 37 -1.96 7.27 17.36
N ALA A 38 -1.65 6.45 16.34
CA ALA A 38 -0.99 6.92 15.13
C ALA A 38 -1.89 7.88 14.33
N ILE A 39 -3.18 7.55 14.21
CA ILE A 39 -4.16 8.43 13.55
C ILE A 39 -4.40 9.72 14.33
N GLU A 40 -4.44 9.68 15.67
CA GLU A 40 -4.52 10.89 16.49
C GLU A 40 -3.33 11.83 16.24
N ALA A 41 -2.12 11.26 16.10
CA ALA A 41 -0.94 12.02 15.73
C ALA A 41 -1.04 12.60 14.30
N ALA A 42 -1.52 11.79 13.33
CA ALA A 42 -1.73 12.23 11.95
C ALA A 42 -2.69 13.42 11.87
N GLN A 43 -3.86 13.32 12.52
CA GLN A 43 -4.89 14.37 12.56
C GLN A 43 -4.39 15.66 13.25
N LYS A 44 -3.45 15.54 14.19
CA LYS A 44 -2.83 16.69 14.85
C LYS A 44 -1.76 17.35 14.00
N ASN A 45 -0.96 16.55 13.28
CA ASN A 45 0.20 17.02 12.53
C ASN A 45 -0.15 17.54 11.14
N PHE A 46 -1.21 17.01 10.53
CA PHE A 46 -1.63 17.34 9.17
C PHE A 46 -3.10 17.76 9.17
N THR A 47 -3.33 19.06 8.98
CA THR A 47 -4.66 19.69 9.12
C THR A 47 -5.13 20.35 7.82
N GLU A 48 -4.44 20.10 6.72
CA GLU A 48 -4.76 20.66 5.41
C GLU A 48 -6.01 19.99 4.82
N ASP A 49 -6.87 20.79 4.17
CA ASP A 49 -8.14 20.33 3.59
C ASP A 49 -8.00 19.21 2.53
N PHE A 50 -6.79 18.98 2.00
CA PHE A 50 -6.52 17.94 1.02
C PHE A 50 -6.18 16.58 1.65
N VAL A 51 -6.07 16.48 2.98
CA VAL A 51 -5.87 15.22 3.70
C VAL A 51 -6.95 14.99 4.76
N SER A 52 -7.21 13.71 5.02
CA SER A 52 -8.07 13.26 6.12
C SER A 52 -7.61 11.88 6.60
N PHE A 53 -7.96 11.54 7.84
CA PHE A 53 -7.49 10.31 8.48
C PHE A 53 -8.61 9.62 9.26
N GLU A 54 -8.69 8.29 9.14
CA GLU A 54 -9.71 7.44 9.76
C GLU A 54 -9.04 6.28 10.52
N VAL A 55 -9.48 6.02 11.76
CA VAL A 55 -9.14 4.77 12.46
C VAL A 55 -10.01 3.65 11.91
N GLY A 56 -9.41 2.57 11.42
CA GLY A 56 -10.17 1.40 10.99
C GLY A 56 -9.30 0.23 10.51
N ASP A 57 -9.85 -0.98 10.65
CA ASP A 57 -9.29 -2.17 10.02
C ASP A 57 -9.79 -2.27 8.57
N PHE A 58 -8.87 -2.26 7.61
CA PHE A 58 -9.19 -2.35 6.20
C PHE A 58 -9.90 -3.67 5.84
N LEU A 59 -9.63 -4.76 6.57
CA LEU A 59 -10.28 -6.06 6.34
C LEU A 59 -11.79 -6.03 6.65
N GLU A 60 -12.24 -5.10 7.50
CA GLU A 60 -13.65 -4.92 7.82
C GLU A 60 -14.38 -4.04 6.79
N LYS A 61 -13.65 -3.40 5.87
CA LYS A 61 -14.21 -2.47 4.89
C LYS A 61 -14.88 -3.22 3.74
N SER A 62 -16.21 -3.38 3.83
CA SER A 62 -17.03 -4.10 2.83
C SER A 62 -17.59 -3.23 1.69
N GLY A 63 -17.11 -2.00 1.53
CA GLY A 63 -17.55 -1.09 0.49
C GLY A 63 -17.24 0.37 0.80
N GLY A 64 -17.70 1.27 -0.05
CA GLY A 64 -17.52 2.70 0.14
C GLY A 64 -17.24 3.44 -1.16
N GLU A 65 -16.75 4.67 -0.98
CA GLU A 65 -16.35 5.53 -2.08
C GLU A 65 -15.28 4.87 -2.96
N LYS A 66 -15.29 5.21 -4.25
CA LYS A 66 -14.31 4.71 -5.21
C LYS A 66 -13.12 5.66 -5.30
N TRP A 67 -11.94 5.08 -5.46
CA TRP A 67 -10.66 5.77 -5.48
C TRP A 67 -10.00 5.68 -6.86
N ASP A 68 -9.33 6.75 -7.26
CA ASP A 68 -8.50 6.77 -8.47
C ASP A 68 -7.19 6.02 -8.26
N ALA A 69 -6.69 6.01 -7.02
CA ALA A 69 -5.55 5.20 -6.63
C ALA A 69 -5.67 4.72 -5.19
N ILE A 70 -5.08 3.57 -4.93
CA ILE A 70 -4.86 3.05 -3.59
C ILE A 70 -3.36 2.80 -3.45
N ILE A 71 -2.77 3.27 -2.35
CA ILE A 71 -1.39 2.98 -1.99
C ILE A 71 -1.37 2.16 -0.69
N ASN A 72 -0.42 1.23 -0.62
CA ASN A 72 -0.25 0.34 0.52
C ASN A 72 1.24 0.01 0.66
N PHE A 73 1.93 0.68 1.58
CA PHE A 73 3.35 0.49 1.82
C PHE A 73 3.55 -0.03 3.24
N ASP A 74 4.32 -1.10 3.39
CA ASP A 74 4.70 -1.69 4.69
C ASP A 74 3.52 -2.23 5.52
N VAL A 75 2.60 -2.94 4.85
CA VAL A 75 1.36 -3.44 5.48
C VAL A 75 1.07 -4.88 5.09
N VAL A 76 1.17 -5.22 3.80
CA VAL A 76 0.75 -6.52 3.29
C VAL A 76 1.50 -7.68 3.96
N GLU A 77 2.74 -7.43 4.40
CA GLU A 77 3.56 -8.37 5.17
C GLU A 77 3.05 -8.67 6.59
N HIS A 78 2.19 -7.80 7.11
CA HIS A 78 1.53 -7.93 8.41
C HIS A 78 0.14 -8.58 8.30
N ILE A 79 -0.41 -8.67 7.10
CA ILE A 79 -1.71 -9.30 6.85
C ILE A 79 -1.54 -10.81 6.98
N LEU A 80 -2.38 -11.45 7.80
CA LEU A 80 -2.40 -12.91 7.93
C LEU A 80 -2.58 -13.58 6.55
N PRO A 81 -1.84 -14.65 6.22
CA PRO A 81 -1.92 -15.29 4.90
C PRO A 81 -3.34 -15.69 4.48
N GLU A 82 -4.18 -16.12 5.42
CA GLU A 82 -5.59 -16.44 5.17
C GLU A 82 -6.46 -15.24 4.80
N ASN A 83 -6.06 -14.03 5.22
CA ASN A 83 -6.78 -12.78 4.95
C ASN A 83 -6.26 -12.05 3.71
N ALA A 84 -5.08 -12.42 3.19
CA ALA A 84 -4.48 -11.77 2.03
C ALA A 84 -5.42 -11.72 0.80
N PRO A 85 -6.14 -12.80 0.41
CA PRO A 85 -7.07 -12.73 -0.73
C PRO A 85 -8.17 -11.67 -0.53
N ALA A 86 -8.74 -11.58 0.67
CA ALA A 86 -9.77 -10.60 1.00
C ALA A 86 -9.21 -9.17 0.99
N PHE A 87 -7.99 -8.98 1.51
CA PHE A 87 -7.28 -7.70 1.51
C PHE A 87 -7.07 -7.16 0.09
N PHE A 88 -6.50 -8.00 -0.78
CA PHE A 88 -6.24 -7.66 -2.18
C PHE A 88 -7.54 -7.39 -2.97
N GLU A 89 -8.56 -8.23 -2.79
CA GLU A 89 -9.86 -8.05 -3.44
C GLU A 89 -10.58 -6.79 -2.94
N GLY A 90 -10.47 -6.46 -1.65
CA GLY A 90 -10.97 -5.23 -1.05
C GLY A 90 -10.40 -3.99 -1.73
N MET A 91 -9.09 -3.95 -1.95
CA MET A 91 -8.44 -2.87 -2.71
C MET A 91 -9.00 -2.76 -4.12
N LYS A 92 -9.06 -3.87 -4.88
CA LYS A 92 -9.62 -3.87 -6.25
C LYS A 92 -11.06 -3.35 -6.29
N ASN A 93 -11.87 -3.76 -5.31
CA ASN A 93 -13.28 -3.38 -5.23
C ASN A 93 -13.48 -1.90 -4.96
N LEU A 94 -12.60 -1.26 -4.20
CA LEU A 94 -12.65 0.17 -3.91
C LEU A 94 -12.08 1.04 -5.03
N LEU A 95 -11.50 0.47 -6.09
CA LEU A 95 -11.04 1.26 -7.23
C LEU A 95 -12.18 1.70 -8.15
N THR A 96 -12.01 2.88 -8.74
CA THR A 96 -12.67 3.26 -10.00
C THR A 96 -12.30 2.30 -11.15
N PRO A 97 -13.03 2.28 -12.28
CA PRO A 97 -12.68 1.41 -13.42
C PRO A 97 -11.25 1.62 -13.97
N GLU A 98 -10.75 2.86 -13.92
CA GLU A 98 -9.39 3.21 -14.38
C GLU A 98 -8.39 3.34 -13.21
N GLY A 99 -8.80 2.94 -12.01
CA GLY A 99 -8.02 3.09 -10.80
C GLY A 99 -6.79 2.18 -10.79
N VAL A 100 -5.80 2.55 -9.98
CA VAL A 100 -4.56 1.79 -9.81
C VAL A 100 -4.31 1.43 -8.35
N VAL A 101 -3.65 0.30 -8.11
CA VAL A 101 -3.13 -0.07 -6.79
C VAL A 101 -1.61 -0.05 -6.84
N ILE A 102 -0.98 0.54 -5.82
CA ILE A 102 0.45 0.48 -5.58
C ILE A 102 0.70 -0.23 -4.27
N VAL A 103 1.42 -1.36 -4.30
CA VAL A 103 1.81 -2.10 -3.10
C VAL A 103 3.32 -2.10 -2.96
N GLY A 104 3.82 -1.64 -1.81
CA GLY A 104 5.21 -1.72 -1.39
C GLY A 104 5.37 -2.69 -0.22
N THR A 105 6.38 -3.56 -0.27
CA THR A 105 6.65 -4.50 0.83
C THR A 105 8.12 -4.92 0.85
N PRO A 106 8.72 -5.17 2.03
CA PRO A 106 10.05 -5.76 2.14
C PRO A 106 10.10 -7.13 1.47
N SER A 107 11.21 -7.40 0.79
CA SER A 107 11.44 -8.69 0.14
C SER A 107 11.69 -9.81 1.14
N LYS A 108 11.54 -11.05 0.67
CA LYS A 108 12.03 -12.24 1.40
C LYS A 108 13.51 -12.19 1.76
N ILE A 109 14.34 -11.57 0.91
CA ILE A 109 15.79 -11.52 1.10
C ILE A 109 16.16 -10.49 2.16
N SER A 110 15.44 -9.38 2.26
CA SER A 110 15.71 -8.38 3.29
C SER A 110 15.46 -8.90 4.71
N GLN A 111 14.68 -9.99 4.87
CA GLN A 111 14.43 -10.60 6.18
C GLN A 111 15.68 -11.15 6.85
N ASP A 112 16.67 -11.60 6.07
CA ASP A 112 17.95 -12.08 6.61
C ASP A 112 18.70 -10.97 7.37
N PHE A 113 18.44 -9.71 7.01
CA PHE A 113 19.06 -8.51 7.58
C PHE A 113 18.10 -7.70 8.47
N ALA A 114 16.85 -8.12 8.58
CA ALA A 114 15.82 -7.41 9.33
C ALA A 114 16.05 -7.52 10.85
N SER A 115 15.57 -6.51 11.59
CA SER A 115 15.56 -6.54 13.04
C SER A 115 14.66 -7.65 13.59
N GLU A 116 14.92 -8.12 14.81
CA GLU A 116 14.08 -9.12 15.48
C GLU A 116 12.63 -8.64 15.71
N VAL A 117 12.43 -7.32 15.82
CA VAL A 117 11.08 -6.74 15.93
C VAL A 117 10.36 -6.85 14.60
N SER A 118 11.01 -6.47 13.50
CA SER A 118 10.45 -6.55 12.14
C SER A 118 10.07 -7.99 11.80
N LYS A 119 10.99 -8.96 12.01
CA LYS A 119 10.74 -10.39 11.74
C LYS A 119 9.51 -10.95 12.46
N LYS A 120 9.18 -10.44 13.65
CA LYS A 120 7.99 -10.89 14.41
C LYS A 120 6.69 -10.36 13.82
N GLY A 121 6.70 -9.14 13.27
CA GLY A 121 5.52 -8.54 12.64
C GLY A 121 5.31 -9.01 11.19
N HIS A 122 6.40 -9.34 10.50
CA HIS A 122 6.47 -9.77 9.10
C HIS A 122 6.03 -11.22 8.90
N ILE A 123 4.73 -11.49 9.10
CA ILE A 123 4.16 -12.85 9.10
C ILE A 123 3.83 -13.37 7.70
N ASN A 124 3.75 -12.50 6.69
CA ASN A 124 3.34 -12.83 5.34
C ASN A 124 4.28 -12.22 4.28
N ILE A 125 5.52 -12.72 4.25
CA ILE A 125 6.56 -12.17 3.38
C ILE A 125 6.51 -12.73 1.97
N TYR A 126 6.64 -11.83 0.98
CA TYR A 126 6.55 -12.16 -0.43
C TYR A 126 7.93 -12.29 -1.10
N SER A 127 8.06 -13.30 -1.97
CA SER A 127 8.98 -13.23 -3.11
C SER A 127 8.38 -12.35 -4.22
N HIS A 128 9.20 -11.91 -5.18
CA HIS A 128 8.70 -11.10 -6.27
C HIS A 128 7.69 -11.87 -7.14
N GLU A 129 7.90 -13.17 -7.35
CA GLU A 129 6.99 -14.01 -8.14
C GLU A 129 5.64 -14.17 -7.45
N GLN A 130 5.62 -14.34 -6.13
CA GLN A 130 4.37 -14.43 -5.36
C GLN A 130 3.59 -13.11 -5.40
N LEU A 131 4.27 -11.98 -5.19
CA LEU A 131 3.61 -10.67 -5.21
C LEU A 131 3.09 -10.32 -6.61
N GLU A 132 3.90 -10.57 -7.64
CA GLU A 132 3.49 -10.36 -9.03
C GLU A 132 2.29 -11.26 -9.40
N ALA A 133 2.33 -12.54 -9.05
CA ALA A 133 1.23 -13.47 -9.29
C ALA A 133 -0.07 -12.98 -8.62
N GLN A 134 0.01 -12.60 -7.34
CA GLN A 134 -1.13 -12.08 -6.59
C GLN A 134 -1.74 -10.84 -7.25
N MET A 135 -0.91 -9.91 -7.70
CA MET A 135 -1.38 -8.72 -8.41
C MET A 135 -1.98 -9.05 -9.78
N ARG A 136 -1.42 -10.05 -10.49
CA ARG A 136 -1.92 -10.50 -11.79
C ARG A 136 -3.26 -11.22 -11.71
N GLU A 137 -3.68 -11.73 -10.56
CA GLU A 137 -5.04 -12.24 -10.37
C GLU A 137 -6.09 -11.13 -10.48
N LEU A 138 -5.74 -9.92 -10.07
CA LEU A 138 -6.65 -8.77 -9.96
C LEU A 138 -6.58 -7.81 -11.15
N PHE A 139 -5.43 -7.73 -11.82
CA PHE A 139 -5.13 -6.71 -12.81
C PHE A 139 -4.61 -7.32 -14.12
N ASP A 140 -5.02 -6.76 -15.26
CA ASP A 140 -4.50 -7.16 -16.58
C ASP A 140 -3.09 -6.63 -16.83
N CYS A 141 -2.72 -5.52 -16.18
CA CYS A 141 -1.43 -4.87 -16.37
C CYS A 141 -0.75 -4.68 -15.01
N VAL A 142 0.36 -5.38 -14.79
CA VAL A 142 1.15 -5.33 -13.56
C VAL A 142 2.58 -4.94 -13.91
N PHE A 143 3.08 -3.91 -13.23
CA PHE A 143 4.47 -3.47 -13.31
C PHE A 143 5.18 -3.76 -12.00
N MET A 144 6.39 -4.32 -12.09
CA MET A 144 7.27 -4.55 -10.95
C MET A 144 8.39 -3.52 -10.96
N PHE A 145 8.57 -2.88 -9.80
CA PHE A 145 9.69 -2.04 -9.45
C PHE A 145 10.30 -2.60 -8.16
N SER A 146 11.48 -2.11 -7.82
CA SER A 146 12.17 -2.46 -6.59
C SER A 146 12.91 -1.25 -6.03
N ALA A 147 13.21 -1.29 -4.74
CA ALA A 147 14.13 -0.34 -4.13
C ALA A 147 15.25 -1.05 -3.37
N ASN A 148 16.44 -0.48 -3.48
CA ASN A 148 17.61 -0.77 -2.66
C ASN A 148 18.11 0.57 -2.13
N ASP A 149 18.10 0.72 -0.81
CA ASP A 149 18.40 1.98 -0.12
C ASP A 149 17.59 3.15 -0.72
N GLU A 150 18.23 4.20 -1.20
CA GLU A 150 17.58 5.39 -1.78
C GLU A 150 17.18 5.26 -3.26
N VAL A 151 17.44 4.13 -3.91
CA VAL A 151 17.27 3.98 -5.37
C VAL A 151 16.09 3.09 -5.72
N VAL A 152 15.11 3.64 -6.44
CA VAL A 152 14.04 2.88 -7.10
C VAL A 152 14.49 2.49 -8.51
N HIS A 153 14.35 1.22 -8.88
CA HIS A 153 14.79 0.68 -10.17
C HIS A 153 13.95 -0.52 -10.64
N THR A 154 14.20 -0.96 -11.87
CA THR A 154 13.63 -2.18 -12.48
C THR A 154 14.70 -3.27 -12.71
N GLY A 155 15.76 -3.23 -11.91
CA GLY A 155 16.85 -4.20 -11.91
C GLY A 155 16.45 -5.62 -11.48
N TYR A 156 17.46 -6.42 -11.12
CA TYR A 156 17.29 -7.83 -10.83
C TYR A 156 16.52 -8.07 -9.51
N LEU A 157 15.23 -8.40 -9.62
CA LEU A 157 14.31 -8.56 -8.49
C LEU A 157 14.79 -9.56 -7.43
N PRO A 158 15.42 -10.71 -7.76
CA PRO A 158 15.95 -11.60 -6.73
C PRO A 158 17.09 -11.05 -5.87
N LEU A 159 17.50 -9.79 -6.00
CA LEU A 159 18.43 -9.12 -5.08
C LEU A 159 17.88 -7.79 -4.55
N ALA A 160 16.62 -7.49 -4.82
CA ALA A 160 15.98 -6.28 -4.33
C ALA A 160 15.67 -6.38 -2.84
N HIS A 161 15.93 -5.31 -2.09
CA HIS A 161 15.55 -5.25 -0.67
C HIS A 161 14.05 -5.04 -0.49
N TYR A 162 13.45 -4.28 -1.40
CA TYR A 162 12.06 -3.87 -1.33
C TYR A 162 11.40 -4.03 -2.70
N TYR A 163 10.16 -4.51 -2.72
CA TYR A 163 9.36 -4.62 -3.94
C TYR A 163 8.29 -3.54 -3.96
N ILE A 164 8.06 -2.97 -5.15
CA ILE A 164 6.96 -2.03 -5.40
C ILE A 164 6.23 -2.53 -6.63
N THR A 165 4.92 -2.73 -6.52
CA THR A 165 4.10 -3.23 -7.62
C THR A 165 3.02 -2.24 -7.96
N VAL A 166 2.71 -2.11 -9.25
CA VAL A 166 1.64 -1.25 -9.74
C VAL A 166 0.67 -2.07 -10.56
N GLY A 167 -0.54 -2.25 -10.04
CA GLY A 167 -1.67 -2.89 -10.71
C GLY A 167 -2.54 -1.86 -11.43
N CYS A 168 -2.76 -2.06 -12.73
CA CYS A 168 -3.60 -1.23 -13.60
C CYS A 168 -4.59 -2.10 -14.37
N LYS A 169 -5.72 -1.52 -14.81
CA LYS A 169 -6.78 -2.21 -15.55
C LYS A 169 -7.32 -3.40 -14.75
N LYS A 170 -8.16 -3.10 -13.76
CA LYS A 170 -8.78 -4.13 -12.92
C LYS A 170 -9.64 -5.08 -13.75
N LYS A 171 -9.60 -6.37 -13.40
CA LYS A 171 -10.40 -7.44 -13.99
C LYS A 171 -11.82 -7.47 -13.43
#